data_AF-A0A2E0VF81-F1
#
_entry.id   AF-A0A2E0VF81-F1
#
_cell.length_a   1.000
_cell.length_b   1.000
_cell.length_c   1.000
_cell.angle_alpha   90.00
_cell.angle_beta   90.00
_cell.angle_gamma   90.00
#
_symmetry.space_group_name_H-M   'P 1'
#
loop_
_entity.id
_entity.type
_entity.pdbx_description
1 polymer ?
#
loop_
_entity_poly.entity_id
_entity_poly.type
_entity_poly.pdbx_seq_one_letter_code
_entity_poly.pdbx_strand_id
1 'polypeptide(L)' 'LGNIEIGAGSKVTAASVVLKPVPPHSIVAGVPARVIGQIDTDPAEQMDQGLSGCHCD' A
#
# COMPACT_ATOMS: atom_id res chain seq x y z
N LEU A 1 3.95 8.87 9.78
CA LEU A 1 3.10 9.21 10.93
C LEU A 1 2.99 10.72 10.95
N GLY A 2 1.78 11.24 10.77
CA GLY A 2 1.48 12.65 10.53
C GLY A 2 0.12 12.78 9.86
N ASN A 3 -0.35 14.01 9.61
CA ASN A 3 -1.56 14.24 8.84
C ASN A 3 -1.28 13.98 7.34
N ILE A 4 -1.33 12.72 6.94
CA ILE A 4 -1.09 12.27 5.58
C ILE A 4 -2.27 11.43 5.10
N GLU A 5 -2.56 11.53 3.82
CA GLU A 5 -3.61 10.75 3.18
C GLU A 5 -3.05 9.42 2.65
N ILE A 6 -3.82 8.35 2.87
CA ILE A 6 -3.64 7.07 2.21
C ILE A 6 -4.79 6.95 1.22
N GLY A 7 -4.47 6.98 -0.07
CA GLY A 7 -5.48 6.90 -1.12
C GLY A 7 -6.33 5.64 -1.04
N ALA A 8 -7.57 5.72 -1.52
CA ALA A 8 -8.50 4.60 -1.55
C ALA A 8 -7.92 3.41 -2.34
N GLY A 9 -8.24 2.20 -1.88
CA GLY A 9 -7.75 0.96 -2.51
C GLY A 9 -6.25 0.70 -2.35
N SER A 10 -5.53 1.48 -1.54
CA SER A 10 -4.10 1.25 -1.32
C SER A 10 -3.84 0.17 -0.27
N LYS A 11 -2.72 -0.53 -0.43
CA LYS A 11 -2.28 -1.62 0.44
C LYS A 11 -0.98 -1.24 1.15
N VAL A 12 -1.02 -1.23 2.48
CA VAL A 12 0.17 -1.03 3.32
C VAL A 12 0.63 -2.40 3.80
N THR A 13 1.84 -2.83 3.44
CA THR A 13 2.35 -4.14 3.87
C THR A 13 2.64 -4.15 5.37
N ALA A 14 2.63 -5.34 5.96
CA ALA A 14 2.97 -5.56 7.35
C ALA A 14 4.31 -4.88 7.74
N ALA A 15 4.35 -4.37 8.97
CA ALA A 15 5.52 -3.72 9.57
C ALA A 15 6.06 -2.46 8.85
N SER A 16 5.27 -1.81 7.99
CA SER A 16 5.67 -0.57 7.30
C SER A 16 5.51 0.68 8.16
N VAL A 17 6.38 1.66 7.95
CA VAL A 17 6.28 3.01 8.55
C VAL A 17 6.08 4.04 7.44
N VAL A 18 4.83 4.45 7.23
CA VAL A 18 4.45 5.39 6.17
C VAL A 18 4.62 6.83 6.66
N LEU A 19 5.51 7.59 6.02
CA LEU A 19 5.83 8.97 6.39
C LEU A 19 5.44 10.01 5.32
N LYS A 20 4.89 9.59 4.19
CA LYS A 20 4.50 10.43 3.05
C LYS A 20 3.12 10.02 2.53
N PRO A 21 2.35 10.92 1.88
CA PRO A 21 1.09 10.56 1.24
C PRO A 21 1.24 9.40 0.26
N VAL A 22 0.22 8.55 0.17
CA VAL A 22 0.20 7.37 -0.70
C VAL A 22 -0.89 7.57 -1.77
N PRO A 23 -0.56 7.47 -3.07
CA PRO A 23 -1.58 7.54 -4.12
C PRO A 23 -2.61 6.42 -3.98
N PRO A 24 -3.82 6.55 -4.55
CA PRO A 24 -4.79 5.46 -4.63
C PRO A 24 -4.21 4.22 -5.33
N HIS A 25 -4.79 3.04 -5.06
CA HIS A 25 -4.45 1.77 -5.73
C HIS A 25 -2.95 1.42 -5.71
N SER A 26 -2.23 1.86 -4.69
CA SER A 26 -0.78 1.68 -4.56
C SER A 26 -0.42 0.69 -3.45
N ILE A 27 0.63 -0.10 -3.65
CA ILE A 27 1.21 -0.94 -2.61
C ILE A 27 2.44 -0.22 -2.04
N VAL A 28 2.49 -0.07 -0.72
CA VAL A 28 3.64 0.51 -0.02
C VAL A 28 4.24 -0.45 1.00
N ALA A 29 5.57 -0.48 1.06
CA ALA A 29 6.31 -1.35 1.97
C ALA A 29 7.56 -0.67 2.55
N GLY A 30 7.94 -1.08 3.77
CA GLY A 30 9.25 -0.81 4.38
C GLY A 30 9.27 0.28 5.45
N VAL A 31 10.48 0.53 5.97
CA VAL A 31 10.76 1.51 7.03
C VAL A 31 11.96 2.38 6.61
N PRO A 32 11.75 3.62 6.13
CA PRO A 32 10.47 4.26 5.81
C PRO A 32 9.85 3.70 4.53
N ALA A 33 8.51 3.63 4.48
CA ALA A 33 7.79 2.99 3.37
C ALA A 33 7.97 3.70 2.02
N ARG A 34 7.95 2.93 0.93
CA ARG A 34 7.96 3.40 -0.47
C ARG A 34 6.90 2.66 -1.27
N VAL A 35 6.43 3.27 -2.35
CA VAL A 35 5.58 2.58 -3.33
C VAL A 35 6.42 1.51 -4.02
N ILE A 36 5.90 0.28 -4.04
CA ILE A 36 6.56 -0.89 -4.62
C ILE A 36 5.75 -1.53 -5.77
N GLY A 37 4.55 -1.04 -6.04
CA GLY A 37 3.69 -1.56 -7.10
C GLY A 37 2.27 -0.98 -7.03
N GLN A 38 1.42 -1.45 -7.93
CA GLN A 38 0.00 -1.10 -8.01
C GLN A 38 -0.88 -2.32 -7.73
N ILE A 39 -2.13 -2.08 -7.33
CA ILE A 39 -3.12 -3.13 -7.05
C ILE A 39 -4.49 -2.75 -7.57
N ASP A 40 -5.10 -3.65 -8.35
CA ASP A 40 -6.41 -3.44 -8.98
C ASP A 40 -7.55 -4.21 -8.27
N THR A 41 -7.26 -4.73 -7.07
CA THR A 41 -8.24 -5.40 -6.22
C THR A 41 -8.68 -4.49 -5.06
N ASP A 42 -9.69 -4.91 -4.30
CA ASP A 42 -10.02 -4.28 -3.02
C ASP A 42 -9.22 -4.95 -1.88
N PRO A 43 -8.15 -4.30 -1.35
CA PRO A 43 -7.29 -4.92 -0.35
C PRO A 43 -8.00 -5.15 0.99
N ALA A 44 -9.01 -4.32 1.31
CA ALA A 44 -9.74 -4.39 2.57
C ALA A 44 -10.78 -5.53 2.58
N GLU A 45 -11.36 -5.84 1.41
CA GLU A 45 -12.25 -7.00 1.28
C GLU A 45 -11.48 -8.32 1.24
N GLN A 46 -10.35 -8.35 0.53
CA GLN A 46 -9.56 -9.58 0.33
C GLN A 46 -8.71 -9.95 1.55
N MET A 47 -8.23 -8.95 2.29
CA MET A 47 -7.34 -9.11 3.45
C MET A 47 -6.08 -9.94 3.19
N ASP A 48 -5.68 -10.12 1.93
CA ASP A 48 -4.44 -10.81 1.56
C ASP A 48 -3.23 -10.03 2.07
N GLN A 49 -2.40 -10.66 2.90
CA GLN A 49 -1.17 -10.04 3.41
C GLN A 49 0.05 -10.29 2.50
N GLY A 50 -0.11 -11.13 1.47
CA GLY A 50 0.89 -11.34 0.43
C GLY A 50 0.93 -10.20 -0.60
N LEU A 51 1.60 -10.44 -1.72
CA LEU A 51 1.63 -9.53 -2.87
C LEU A 51 0.80 -10.09 -4.04
N SER A 52 -0.22 -10.91 -3.76
CA SER A 52 -1.12 -11.41 -4.80
C SER A 52 -1.87 -10.24 -5.43
N GLY A 53 -2.02 -10.25 -6.75
CA GLY A 53 -2.65 -9.16 -7.49
C GLY A 53 -1.83 -7.86 -7.54
N CYS A 54 -0.57 -7.88 -7.10
CA CYS A 54 0.36 -6.77 -7.30
C CYS A 54 0.85 -6.76 -8.75
N HIS A 55 0.64 -5.63 -9.44
CA HIS A 55 1.37 -5.31 -10.65
C HIS A 55 2.72 -4.71 -10.25
N CYS A 56 3.73 -5.57 -10.20
CA CYS A 56 5.13 -5.15 -10.06
C CYS A 56 5.64 -4.87 -11.48
N ASP A 57 5.88 -3.61 -11.80
CA ASP A 57 6.78 -3.26 -12.91
C ASP A 57 8.25 -3.48 -12.48
#